data_AF-A0A844P7W7-F1
#
_entry.id   AF-A0A844P7W7-F1
#
_cell.length_a   1.000
_cell.length_b   1.000
_cell.length_c   1.000
_cell.angle_alpha   90.00
_cell.angle_beta   90.00
_cell.angle_gamma   90.00
#
_symmetry.space_group_name_H-M   'P 1'
#
loop_
_entity.id
_entity.type
_entity.pdbx_description
1 polymer ?
#
loop_
_entity_poly.entity_id
_entity_poly.type
_entity_poly.pdbx_seq_one_letter_code
_entity_poly.pdbx_strand_id
1 'polypeptide(L)'
;MKYLSDFTQEKQTALFKETGAFFAFSQQQFEEAKVEGVAYVSLFAGLIVPKSNAKKVIDGLEKINIEGVNNDLDEHGKKAIIRRELFNHECFYTGDISDCFDKLASYKITEEEIQAQYEYILKTEDVD
;
A
#
# COMPACT_ATOMS: atom_id res chain seq x y z
N MET A 1 0.11 -16.11 3.99
CA MET A 1 0.53 -15.47 2.73
C MET A 1 1.12 -14.12 3.09
N LYS A 2 2.21 -13.68 2.46
CA LYS A 2 2.71 -12.32 2.71
C LYS A 2 1.77 -11.29 2.09
N TYR A 3 1.81 -10.07 2.61
CA TYR A 3 1.15 -8.89 2.08
C TYR A 3 2.16 -7.97 1.40
N LEU A 4 1.68 -7.01 0.61
CA LEU A 4 2.53 -6.00 -0.02
C LEU A 4 3.47 -5.28 0.97
N SER A 5 3.01 -5.07 2.21
CA SER A 5 3.83 -4.46 3.28
C SER A 5 5.08 -5.28 3.59
N ASP A 6 5.01 -6.61 3.53
CA ASP A 6 6.16 -7.47 3.80
C ASP A 6 7.27 -7.30 2.76
N PHE A 7 6.94 -6.84 1.55
CA PHE A 7 7.89 -6.55 0.48
C PHE A 7 8.40 -5.10 0.46
N THR A 8 7.68 -4.18 1.10
CA THR A 8 7.90 -2.73 0.96
C THR A 8 8.38 -2.05 2.25
N GLN A 9 7.99 -2.54 3.42
CA GLN A 9 8.18 -1.86 4.72
C GLN A 9 9.65 -1.54 5.02
N GLU A 10 10.56 -2.50 4.79
CA GLU A 10 11.98 -2.30 5.06
C GLU A 10 12.57 -1.20 4.18
N LYS A 11 12.25 -1.22 2.87
CA LYS A 11 12.71 -0.20 1.92
C LYS A 11 12.13 1.18 2.22
N GLN A 12 10.84 1.25 2.60
CA GLN A 12 10.21 2.51 3.03
C GLN A 12 10.90 3.07 4.28
N THR A 13 11.19 2.21 5.26
CA THR A 13 11.90 2.59 6.48
C THR A 13 13.29 3.14 6.18
N ALA A 14 14.03 2.48 5.28
CA ALA A 14 15.34 2.95 4.84
C ALA A 14 15.26 4.31 4.12
N LEU A 15 14.29 4.46 3.20
CA LEU A 15 14.05 5.72 2.49
C LEU A 15 13.75 6.87 3.46
N PHE A 16 12.87 6.66 4.43
CA PHE A 16 12.51 7.71 5.38
C PHE A 16 13.68 8.13 6.27
N LYS A 17 14.49 7.16 6.73
CA LYS A 17 15.72 7.45 7.47
C LYS A 17 16.71 8.26 6.63
N GLU A 18 16.88 7.88 5.36
CA GLU A 18 17.80 8.56 4.44
C GLU A 18 17.35 10.00 4.15
N THR A 19 16.05 10.24 4.00
CA THR A 19 15.52 11.55 3.60
C THR A 19 15.18 12.46 4.78
N GLY A 20 15.26 11.96 6.02
CA GLY A 20 14.80 12.67 7.21
C GLY A 20 13.28 12.84 7.26
N ALA A 21 12.54 11.96 6.57
CA ALA A 21 11.08 11.95 6.63
C ALA A 21 10.60 11.29 7.91
N PHE A 22 9.48 11.78 8.45
CA PHE A 22 8.87 11.24 9.66
C PHE A 22 7.35 11.43 9.63
N PHE A 23 6.65 10.74 10.52
CA PHE A 23 5.20 10.89 10.66
C PHE A 23 4.87 11.81 11.82
N ALA A 24 3.95 12.75 11.59
CA ALA A 24 3.37 13.59 12.63
C ALA A 24 1.88 13.83 12.36
N PHE A 25 1.05 13.61 13.38
CA PHE A 25 -0.40 13.80 13.36
C PHE A 25 -0.86 14.92 14.29
N SER A 26 0.09 15.60 14.95
CA SER A 26 -0.13 16.73 15.83
C SER A 26 1.03 17.72 15.73
N GLN A 27 0.79 18.96 16.15
CA GLN A 27 1.85 19.97 16.20
C GLN A 27 2.99 19.53 17.13
N GLN A 28 2.68 18.93 18.28
CA GLN A 28 3.68 18.48 19.24
C GLN A 28 4.65 17.47 18.61
N GLN A 29 4.13 16.43 17.92
CA GLN A 29 4.97 15.44 17.24
C GLN A 29 5.85 16.06 16.15
N PHE A 30 5.35 17.07 15.44
CA PHE A 30 6.15 17.80 14.46
C PHE A 30 7.28 18.60 15.13
N GLU A 31 6.99 19.32 16.21
CA GLU A 31 7.97 20.11 16.94
C GLU A 31 9.07 19.25 17.58
N GLU A 32 8.72 18.06 18.08
CA GLU A 32 9.67 17.10 18.66
C GLU A 32 10.60 16.47 17.61
N ALA A 33 10.11 16.26 16.38
CA ALA A 33 10.86 15.58 15.32
C ALA A 33 11.60 16.52 14.36
N LYS A 34 11.17 17.77 14.22
CA LYS A 34 11.76 18.71 13.25
C LYS A 34 13.20 19.09 13.63
N VAL A 35 13.98 19.43 12.62
CA VAL A 35 15.29 20.05 12.78
C VAL A 35 15.15 21.55 12.56
N GLU A 36 15.67 22.35 13.50
CA GLU A 36 15.65 23.81 13.38
C GLU A 36 16.36 24.29 12.10
N GLY A 37 15.76 25.27 11.43
CA GLY A 37 16.27 25.82 10.18
C GLY A 37 15.95 25.00 8.91
N VAL A 38 15.35 23.82 9.05
CA VAL A 38 14.88 23.01 7.91
C VAL A 38 13.43 23.33 7.57
N ALA A 39 13.15 23.58 6.29
CA ALA A 39 11.80 23.74 5.79
C ALA A 39 11.18 22.38 5.47
N TYR A 40 9.94 22.16 5.90
CA TYR A 40 9.22 20.90 5.71
C TYR A 40 7.95 21.08 4.86
N VAL A 41 7.52 20.00 4.23
CA VAL A 41 6.24 19.87 3.54
C VAL A 41 5.54 18.58 3.96
N SER A 42 4.21 18.58 3.93
CA SER A 42 3.40 17.37 4.15
C SER A 42 3.09 16.70 2.81
N LEU A 43 3.32 15.39 2.73
CA LEU A 43 3.01 14.54 1.57
C LEU A 43 1.76 13.67 1.79
N PHE A 44 0.79 14.16 2.59
CA PHE A 44 -0.42 13.45 3.02
C PHE A 44 -0.16 12.28 3.99
N ALA A 45 -1.24 11.71 4.54
CA ALA A 45 -1.20 10.60 5.51
C ALA A 45 -0.28 10.83 6.73
N GLY A 46 -0.07 12.09 7.12
CA GLY A 46 0.81 12.46 8.22
C GLY A 46 2.32 12.40 7.90
N LEU A 47 2.71 12.11 6.65
CA LEU A 47 4.12 12.05 6.24
C LEU A 47 4.69 13.46 6.04
N ILE A 48 5.65 13.82 6.88
CA ILE A 48 6.37 15.09 6.84
C ILE A 48 7.77 14.88 6.29
N VAL A 49 8.18 15.72 5.35
CA VAL A 49 9.45 15.56 4.62
C VAL A 49 10.18 16.89 4.50
N PRO A 50 11.51 16.94 4.68
CA PRO A 50 12.31 18.09 4.30
C PRO A 50 12.02 18.49 2.86
N LYS A 51 11.74 19.76 2.61
CA LYS A 51 11.30 20.26 1.31
C LYS A 51 12.28 19.93 0.18
N SER A 52 13.58 19.91 0.47
CA SER A 52 14.65 19.51 -0.46
C SER A 52 14.57 18.05 -0.89
N ASN A 53 14.00 17.16 -0.06
CA ASN A 53 13.92 15.72 -0.30
C ASN A 53 12.53 15.25 -0.75
N ALA A 54 11.53 16.15 -0.83
CA ALA A 54 10.15 15.79 -1.15
C ALA A 54 10.03 14.97 -2.45
N LYS A 55 10.70 15.41 -3.52
CA LYS A 55 10.70 14.67 -4.80
C LYS A 55 11.33 13.28 -4.67
N LYS A 56 12.45 13.17 -3.94
CA LYS A 56 13.13 11.88 -3.72
C LYS A 56 12.25 10.89 -2.96
N VAL A 57 11.48 11.37 -1.98
CA VAL A 57 10.53 10.53 -1.26
C VAL A 57 9.41 10.04 -2.17
N ILE A 58 8.80 10.93 -2.97
CA ILE A 58 7.73 10.55 -3.91
C ILE A 58 8.22 9.49 -4.91
N ASP A 59 9.31 9.79 -5.62
CA ASP A 59 9.88 8.89 -6.63
C ASP A 59 10.33 7.55 -5.98
N GLY A 60 10.87 7.61 -4.76
CA GLY A 60 11.30 6.44 -4.00
C GLY A 60 10.13 5.55 -3.58
N LEU A 61 9.04 6.13 -3.08
CA LEU A 61 7.84 5.40 -2.69
C LEU A 61 7.17 4.74 -3.90
N GLU A 62 7.08 5.45 -5.03
CA GLU A 62 6.53 4.90 -6.28
C GLU A 62 7.36 3.68 -6.73
N LYS A 63 8.68 3.81 -6.77
CA LYS A 63 9.58 2.71 -7.12
C LYS A 63 9.43 1.52 -6.18
N ILE A 64 9.40 1.75 -4.86
CA ILE A 64 9.25 0.70 -3.87
C ILE A 64 7.91 -0.02 -4.06
N ASN A 65 6.83 0.71 -4.34
CA ASN A 65 5.51 0.13 -4.58
C ASN A 65 5.51 -0.76 -5.84
N ILE A 66 6.06 -0.26 -6.96
CA ILE A 66 6.16 -1.03 -8.21
C ILE A 66 6.96 -2.33 -7.98
N GLU A 67 8.12 -2.24 -7.32
CA GLU A 67 8.94 -3.41 -7.00
C GLU A 67 8.22 -4.39 -6.06
N GLY A 68 7.53 -3.88 -5.04
CA GLY A 68 6.77 -4.70 -4.09
C GLY A 68 5.63 -5.45 -4.76
N VAL A 69 4.87 -4.78 -5.64
CA VAL A 69 3.78 -5.38 -6.42
C VAL A 69 4.31 -6.48 -7.33
N ASN A 70 5.42 -6.24 -8.03
CA ASN A 70 6.02 -7.26 -8.89
C ASN A 70 6.48 -8.48 -8.06
N ASN A 71 7.11 -8.26 -6.91
CA ASN A 71 7.52 -9.36 -6.03
C ASN A 71 6.32 -10.16 -5.49
N ASP A 72 5.23 -9.50 -5.11
CA ASP A 72 4.00 -10.18 -4.65
C ASP A 72 3.40 -11.02 -5.80
N LEU A 73 3.31 -10.44 -7.01
CA LEU A 73 2.85 -11.14 -8.22
C LEU A 73 3.73 -12.35 -8.57
N ASP A 74 5.06 -12.22 -8.46
CA ASP A 74 6.02 -13.29 -8.75
C ASP A 74 5.95 -14.41 -7.71
N GLU A 75 5.79 -14.08 -6.41
CA GLU A 75 5.75 -15.07 -5.33
C GLU A 75 4.41 -15.82 -5.27
N HIS A 76 3.30 -15.13 -5.54
CA HIS A 76 1.97 -15.67 -5.28
C HIS A 76 1.04 -15.78 -6.49
N GLY A 77 1.26 -14.98 -7.51
CA GLY A 77 0.39 -14.89 -8.68
C GLY A 77 -0.96 -14.20 -8.41
N LYS A 78 -1.58 -13.73 -9.50
CA LYS A 78 -2.81 -12.91 -9.46
C LYS A 78 -3.95 -13.54 -8.66
N LYS A 79 -4.28 -14.81 -8.91
CA LYS A 79 -5.47 -15.45 -8.29
C LYS A 79 -5.38 -15.52 -6.78
N ALA A 80 -4.21 -15.87 -6.25
CA ALA A 80 -4.00 -15.95 -4.80
C ALA A 80 -4.08 -14.57 -4.16
N ILE A 81 -3.54 -13.54 -4.83
CA ILE A 81 -3.64 -12.14 -4.38
C ILE A 81 -5.09 -11.65 -4.38
N ILE A 82 -5.85 -11.88 -5.47
CA ILE A 82 -7.26 -11.50 -5.55
C ILE A 82 -8.04 -12.17 -4.41
N ARG A 83 -7.84 -13.46 -4.20
CA ARG A 83 -8.46 -14.19 -3.10
C ARG A 83 -8.11 -13.54 -1.76
N ARG A 84 -6.83 -13.27 -1.49
CA ARG A 84 -6.38 -12.63 -0.24
C ARG A 84 -7.14 -11.32 0.01
N GLU A 85 -7.24 -10.44 -0.99
CA GLU A 85 -7.92 -9.16 -0.82
C GLU A 85 -9.44 -9.31 -0.64
N LEU A 86 -10.10 -10.19 -1.40
CA LEU A 86 -11.55 -10.45 -1.27
C LEU A 86 -11.94 -10.91 0.14
N PHE A 87 -11.12 -11.76 0.78
CA PHE A 87 -11.34 -12.17 2.16
C PHE A 87 -10.97 -11.06 3.17
N ASN A 88 -9.92 -10.28 2.88
CA ASN A 88 -9.47 -9.20 3.77
C ASN A 88 -10.46 -8.04 3.85
N HIS A 89 -11.20 -7.78 2.77
CA HIS A 89 -12.23 -6.74 2.69
C HIS A 89 -13.64 -7.25 2.98
N GLU A 90 -13.77 -8.45 3.56
CA GLU A 90 -15.05 -9.05 3.94
C GLU A 90 -16.08 -9.09 2.79
N CYS A 91 -15.60 -9.14 1.54
CA CYS A 91 -16.43 -8.99 0.36
C CYS A 91 -17.54 -10.03 0.24
N PHE A 92 -17.31 -11.25 0.76
CA PHE A 92 -18.31 -12.32 0.76
C PHE A 92 -19.43 -12.08 1.77
N TYR A 93 -19.14 -11.37 2.86
CA TYR A 93 -20.13 -11.00 3.87
C TYR A 93 -20.95 -9.77 3.45
N THR A 94 -20.29 -8.77 2.87
CA THR A 94 -20.94 -7.52 2.43
C THR A 94 -21.61 -7.64 1.05
N GLY A 95 -21.10 -8.53 0.20
CA GLY A 95 -21.45 -8.62 -1.21
C GLY A 95 -20.83 -7.51 -2.09
N ASP A 96 -19.97 -6.66 -1.51
CA ASP A 96 -19.34 -5.52 -2.20
C ASP A 96 -17.84 -5.80 -2.41
N ILE A 97 -17.39 -5.75 -3.66
CA ILE A 97 -16.00 -6.00 -4.05
C ILE A 97 -15.25 -4.72 -4.48
N SER A 98 -15.88 -3.54 -4.37
CA SER A 98 -15.32 -2.27 -4.85
C SER A 98 -14.00 -1.91 -4.16
N ASP A 99 -13.87 -2.19 -2.87
CA ASP A 99 -12.62 -2.01 -2.12
C ASP A 99 -11.43 -2.78 -2.75
N CYS A 100 -11.68 -3.95 -3.33
CA CYS A 100 -10.65 -4.74 -3.99
C CYS A 100 -10.18 -4.11 -5.30
N PHE A 101 -11.03 -3.34 -5.99
CA PHE A 101 -10.65 -2.67 -7.24
C PHE A 101 -9.59 -1.60 -6.99
N ASP A 102 -9.84 -0.72 -6.03
CA ASP A 102 -8.90 0.33 -5.64
C ASP A 102 -7.60 -0.26 -5.10
N LYS A 103 -7.72 -1.33 -4.30
CA LYS A 103 -6.55 -2.00 -3.71
C LYS A 103 -5.66 -2.66 -4.76
N LEU A 104 -6.25 -3.27 -5.79
CA LEU A 104 -5.55 -4.04 -6.81
C LEU A 104 -5.24 -3.23 -8.08
N ALA A 105 -5.64 -1.96 -8.16
CA ALA A 105 -5.36 -1.09 -9.31
C ALA A 105 -3.87 -1.07 -9.71
N SER A 106 -2.97 -1.06 -8.72
CA SER A 106 -1.51 -1.07 -8.96
C SER A 106 -0.96 -2.41 -9.50
N TYR A 107 -1.72 -3.50 -9.37
CA TYR A 107 -1.33 -4.85 -9.79
C TYR A 107 -1.62 -5.14 -11.27
N LYS A 108 -2.22 -4.18 -12.00
CA LYS A 108 -2.72 -4.41 -13.38
C LYS A 108 -3.65 -5.63 -13.45
N ILE A 109 -4.44 -5.81 -12.41
CA ILE A 109 -5.52 -6.79 -12.34
C ILE A 109 -6.80 -6.03 -12.67
N THR A 110 -7.58 -6.53 -13.62
CA THR A 110 -8.80 -5.85 -14.04
C THR A 110 -9.97 -6.16 -13.09
N GLU A 111 -10.98 -5.28 -13.08
CA GLU A 111 -12.20 -5.50 -12.31
C GLU A 111 -12.89 -6.83 -12.71
N GLU A 112 -12.84 -7.20 -13.99
CA GLU A 112 -13.38 -8.46 -14.48
C GLU A 112 -12.61 -9.68 -13.96
N GLU A 113 -11.27 -9.59 -13.82
CA GLU A 113 -10.47 -10.65 -13.21
C GLU A 113 -10.86 -10.86 -11.74
N ILE A 114 -11.15 -9.77 -11.02
CA ILE A 114 -11.56 -9.77 -9.61
C ILE A 114 -12.96 -10.36 -9.46
N GLN A 115 -13.92 -9.86 -10.24
CA GLN A 115 -15.30 -10.35 -10.28
C GLN A 115 -15.35 -11.84 -10.62
N ALA A 116 -14.58 -12.29 -11.61
CA ALA A 116 -14.55 -13.70 -12.01
C ALA A 116 -14.02 -14.61 -10.88
N GLN A 117 -13.04 -14.16 -10.10
CA GLN A 117 -12.57 -14.92 -8.93
C GLN A 117 -13.57 -14.90 -7.78
N TYR A 118 -14.23 -13.77 -7.52
CA TYR A 118 -15.28 -13.68 -6.51
C TYR A 118 -16.42 -14.67 -6.80
N GLU A 119 -16.95 -14.67 -8.02
CA GLU A 119 -18.00 -15.60 -8.45
C GLU A 119 -17.54 -17.06 -8.44
N TYR A 120 -16.27 -17.31 -8.78
CA TYR A 120 -15.71 -18.65 -8.73
C TYR A 120 -15.74 -19.17 -7.29
N ILE A 121 -15.23 -18.39 -6.33
CA ILE A 121 -15.17 -18.77 -4.91
C ILE A 121 -16.59 -19.01 -4.35
N LEU A 122 -17.55 -18.12 -4.62
CA LEU A 122 -18.96 -18.29 -4.20
C LEU A 122 -19.58 -19.60 -4.71
N LYS A 123 -19.15 -20.10 -5.87
CA LYS A 123 -19.69 -21.33 -6.47
C LYS A 123 -18.99 -22.59 -5.95
N THR A 124 -17.74 -22.47 -5.49
CA THR A 124 -16.89 -23.63 -5.18
C THR A 124 -16.61 -23.82 -3.71
N GLU A 125 -16.87 -22.81 -2.89
CA GLU A 125 -16.50 -22.79 -1.48
C GLU A 125 -17.67 -22.32 -0.61
N ASP A 126 -17.67 -22.80 0.63
CA ASP A 126 -18.58 -22.33 1.67
C ASP A 126 -17.98 -21.07 2.29
N VAL A 127 -18.61 -19.92 2.04
CA VAL A 127 -18.12 -18.58 2.43
C VAL A 127 -19.16 -17.80 3.23
N ASP A 128 -20.13 -18.51 3.82
CA ASP A 128 -21.12 -17.99 4.78
C ASP A 128 -20.50 -17.62 6.14
#